data_AF-A0A932Y3P4-F1
#
_entry.id   AF-A0A932Y3P4-F1
#
_cell.length_a   1.000
_cell.length_b   1.000
_cell.length_c   1.000
_cell.angle_alpha   90.00
_cell.angle_beta   90.00
_cell.angle_gamma   90.00
#
_symmetry.space_group_name_H-M   'P 1'
#
loop_
_entity.id
_entity.type
_entity.pdbx_description
1 polymer ?
#
loop_
_entity_poly.entity_id
_entity_poly.type
_entity_poly.pdbx_seq_one_letter_code
_entity_poly.pdbx_strand_id
1 'polypeptide(L)'
;MLIPPQTTKEDTIFMSQSDPKTSNVVHLADYKKKKAMNMTKHQLYQLSKAELLDQLIQYYETVKKDPFSLSIALWGEDLMDVISARALTRELSDLAEQHRLQGPTRVFKLD
;
A
#
# COMPACT_ATOMS: atom_id res chain seq x y z
N MET A 1 -7.81 67.99 -11.98
CA MET A 1 -8.41 67.15 -10.93
C MET A 1 -8.72 65.81 -11.60
N LEU A 2 -7.90 64.76 -11.55
CA LEU A 2 -7.51 63.82 -10.46
C LEU A 2 -8.69 63.10 -9.76
N ILE A 3 -8.67 61.75 -9.91
CA ILE A 3 -9.22 60.60 -9.14
C ILE A 3 -10.74 60.21 -9.31
N PRO A 4 -11.17 58.93 -9.12
CA PRO A 4 -11.22 57.82 -10.10
C PRO A 4 -12.62 57.08 -10.11
N PRO A 5 -12.81 55.89 -10.73
CA PRO A 5 -14.13 55.31 -10.99
C PRO A 5 -14.75 54.57 -9.78
N GLN A 6 -16.08 54.54 -9.77
CA GLN A 6 -16.95 53.96 -8.75
C GLN A 6 -16.73 52.46 -8.56
N THR A 7 -16.63 52.08 -7.29
CA THR A 7 -16.42 50.73 -6.77
C THR A 7 -17.70 49.89 -6.81
N THR A 8 -17.46 48.61 -7.09
CA THR A 8 -18.28 47.39 -7.02
C THR A 8 -19.42 47.40 -6.00
N LYS A 9 -20.63 47.01 -6.45
CA LYS A 9 -21.72 46.54 -5.57
C LYS A 9 -22.21 45.18 -6.09
N GLU A 10 -21.56 44.12 -5.64
CA GLU A 10 -22.12 42.76 -5.68
C GLU A 10 -21.90 42.14 -4.31
N ASP A 11 -22.81 42.46 -3.40
CA ASP A 11 -23.04 41.69 -2.18
C ASP A 11 -24.53 41.33 -2.19
N THR A 12 -24.84 40.05 -2.37
CA THR A 12 -25.77 39.25 -1.55
C THR A 12 -26.01 37.92 -2.26
N ILE A 13 -25.23 36.88 -1.90
CA ILE A 13 -25.77 35.52 -1.89
C ILE A 13 -25.43 34.92 -0.52
N PHE A 14 -26.48 34.84 0.30
CA PHE A 14 -26.53 34.19 1.60
C PHE A 14 -26.35 32.67 1.43
N MET A 15 -25.61 32.06 2.36
CA MET A 15 -25.46 30.62 2.51
C MET A 15 -26.82 29.91 2.58
N SER A 16 -26.92 28.73 1.97
CA SER A 16 -27.79 27.67 2.48
C SER A 16 -27.14 26.31 2.27
N GLN A 17 -27.09 25.54 3.36
CA GLN A 17 -26.39 24.28 3.57
C GLN A 17 -26.91 23.13 2.71
N SER A 18 -26.04 22.20 2.32
CA SER A 18 -26.09 20.78 2.75
C SER A 18 -25.01 19.95 2.05
N ASP A 19 -24.25 19.20 2.86
CA ASP A 19 -23.09 18.41 2.49
C ASP A 19 -23.31 17.47 1.30
N PRO A 20 -22.43 17.45 0.28
CA PRO A 20 -22.09 16.19 -0.30
C PRO A 20 -21.17 15.49 0.70
N LYS A 21 -21.54 14.30 1.16
CA LYS A 21 -20.55 13.26 1.49
C LYS A 21 -19.65 13.13 0.26
N THR A 22 -18.64 13.99 0.16
CA THR A 22 -17.61 13.89 -0.86
C THR A 22 -16.93 12.58 -0.56
N SER A 23 -17.21 11.58 -1.39
CA SER A 23 -16.34 10.43 -1.57
C SER A 23 -14.91 10.97 -1.51
N ASN A 24 -14.14 10.53 -0.51
CA ASN A 24 -12.76 10.97 -0.32
C ASN A 24 -11.93 10.34 -1.45
N VAL A 25 -12.09 10.88 -2.66
CA VAL A 25 -11.37 10.45 -3.85
C VAL A 25 -9.96 10.99 -3.71
N VAL A 26 -9.07 10.14 -3.19
CA VAL A 26 -7.65 10.47 -3.03
C VAL A 26 -7.00 10.47 -4.41
N HIS A 27 -6.36 11.58 -4.78
CA HIS A 27 -5.63 11.68 -6.05
C HIS A 27 -4.45 10.69 -6.07
N LEU A 28 -4.21 10.00 -7.19
CA LEU A 28 -3.18 8.96 -7.31
C LEU A 28 -1.75 9.47 -6.96
N ALA A 29 -1.51 10.77 -7.17
CA ALA A 29 -0.25 11.41 -6.79
C ALA A 29 -0.10 11.57 -5.27
N ASP A 30 -1.16 11.96 -4.58
CA ASP A 30 -1.17 12.08 -3.11
C ASP A 30 -1.16 10.71 -2.43
N TYR A 31 -1.76 9.71 -3.10
CA TYR A 31 -1.66 8.29 -2.79
C TYR A 31 -0.20 7.80 -2.79
N LYS A 32 0.56 8.07 -3.87
CA LYS A 32 1.98 7.68 -3.96
C LYS A 32 2.84 8.39 -2.91
N LYS A 33 2.52 9.63 -2.56
CA LYS A 33 3.24 10.40 -1.53
C LYS A 33 2.99 9.87 -0.12
N LYS A 34 1.74 9.55 0.25
CA LYS A 34 1.41 8.96 1.56
C LYS A 34 2.03 7.57 1.77
N LYS A 35 2.15 6.78 0.69
CA LYS A 35 2.81 5.46 0.73
C LYS A 35 4.28 5.53 1.19
N ALA A 36 4.97 6.65 0.97
CA ALA A 36 6.39 6.79 1.30
C ALA A 36 6.71 6.86 2.81
N MET A 37 5.71 6.96 3.70
CA MET A 37 5.95 7.27 5.11
C MET A 37 6.34 6.09 6.01
N ASN A 38 6.08 4.83 5.63
CA ASN A 38 6.23 3.68 6.54
C ASN A 38 7.28 2.63 6.11
N MET A 39 8.27 3.03 5.29
CA MET A 39 9.30 2.15 4.68
C MET A 39 8.86 1.55 3.34
N THR A 40 9.78 1.55 2.37
CA THR A 40 9.50 1.10 1.01
C THR A 40 9.47 -0.44 0.92
N LYS A 41 8.76 -0.98 -0.07
CA LYS A 41 8.76 -2.43 -0.38
C LYS A 41 10.17 -3.00 -0.55
N HIS A 42 11.11 -2.23 -1.12
CA HIS A 42 12.49 -2.68 -1.26
C HIS A 42 13.20 -2.83 0.10
N GLN A 43 13.00 -1.87 1.01
CA GLN A 43 13.55 -1.96 2.36
C GLN A 43 12.95 -3.13 3.14
N LEU A 44 11.63 -3.36 3.02
CA LEU A 44 10.97 -4.55 3.56
C LEU A 44 11.59 -5.86 3.01
N TYR A 45 11.96 -5.88 1.73
CA TYR A 45 12.62 -7.04 1.11
C TYR A 45 14.06 -7.29 1.62
N GLN A 46 14.71 -6.32 2.26
CA GLN A 46 16.05 -6.51 2.82
C GLN A 46 16.05 -6.95 4.30
N LEU A 47 14.92 -6.82 5.00
CA LEU A 47 14.81 -7.19 6.41
C LEU A 47 15.09 -8.69 6.65
N SER A 48 15.60 -9.02 7.83
CA SER A 48 15.66 -10.40 8.29
C SER A 48 14.26 -10.98 8.56
N LYS A 49 14.17 -12.30 8.73
CA LYS A 49 12.91 -12.96 9.08
C LYS A 49 12.35 -12.50 10.42
N ALA A 50 13.21 -12.26 11.41
CA ALA A 50 12.81 -11.75 12.72
C ALA A 50 12.25 -10.34 12.61
N GLU A 51 12.92 -9.45 11.88
CA GLU A 51 12.46 -8.08 11.67
C GLU A 51 11.13 -8.04 10.88
N LEU A 52 10.94 -8.92 9.88
CA LEU A 52 9.67 -9.04 9.19
C LEU A 52 8.52 -9.49 10.11
N LEU A 53 8.80 -10.37 11.07
CA LEU A 53 7.82 -10.78 12.07
C LEU A 53 7.45 -9.60 12.97
N ASP A 54 8.43 -8.80 13.40
CA ASP A 54 8.19 -7.61 14.20
C ASP A 54 7.36 -6.57 13.43
N GLN A 55 7.64 -6.36 12.14
CA GLN A 55 6.81 -5.51 11.28
C GLN A 55 5.37 -6.03 11.17
N LEU A 56 5.18 -7.35 11.10
CA LEU A 56 3.84 -7.96 11.05
C LEU A 56 3.06 -7.76 12.36
N ILE A 57 3.74 -7.89 13.50
CA ILE A 57 3.15 -7.62 14.82
C ILE A 57 2.77 -6.13 14.92
N GLN A 58 3.65 -5.23 14.50
CA GLN A 58 3.38 -3.79 14.48
C GLN A 58 2.19 -3.44 13.58
N TYR A 59 2.11 -4.03 12.39
CA TYR A 59 0.95 -3.90 11.52
C TYR A 59 -0.34 -4.29 12.22
N TYR A 60 -0.37 -5.47 12.84
CA TYR A 60 -1.57 -5.95 13.53
C TYR A 60 -2.00 -5.00 14.67
N GLU A 61 -1.05 -4.53 15.48
CA GLU A 61 -1.34 -3.58 16.57
C GLU A 61 -1.78 -2.21 16.06
N THR A 62 -1.29 -1.77 14.90
CA THR A 62 -1.67 -0.46 14.33
C THR A 62 -3.06 -0.54 13.67
N VAL A 63 -3.37 -1.64 12.98
CA VAL A 63 -4.71 -1.88 12.42
C VAL A 63 -5.77 -1.95 13.51
N LYS A 64 -5.49 -2.57 14.67
CA LYS A 64 -6.42 -2.57 15.81
C LYS A 64 -6.78 -1.16 16.27
N LYS A 65 -5.81 -0.24 16.26
CA LYS A 65 -5.98 1.14 16.71
C LYS A 65 -6.72 2.00 15.69
N ASP A 66 -6.38 1.83 14.40
CA ASP A 66 -7.00 2.57 13.30
C ASP A 66 -7.23 1.66 12.09
N PRO A 67 -8.36 0.91 12.06
CA PRO A 67 -8.63 -0.07 11.01
C PRO A 67 -9.02 0.56 9.67
N PHE A 68 -9.37 1.84 9.64
CA PHE A 68 -9.80 2.54 8.42
C PHE A 68 -8.65 3.34 7.78
N SER A 69 -7.45 3.26 8.35
CA SER A 69 -6.28 3.95 7.83
C SER A 69 -5.81 3.34 6.51
N LEU A 70 -6.03 4.07 5.42
CA LEU A 70 -5.54 3.68 4.09
C LEU A 70 -4.02 3.49 4.07
N SER A 71 -3.26 4.33 4.78
CA SER A 71 -1.79 4.21 4.84
C SER A 71 -1.34 2.92 5.53
N ILE A 72 -2.07 2.45 6.55
CA ILE A 72 -1.77 1.18 7.22
C ILE A 72 -2.09 0.02 6.29
N ALA A 73 -3.25 0.05 5.62
CA ALA A 73 -3.65 -0.99 4.68
C ALA A 73 -2.64 -1.18 3.53
N LEU A 74 -2.19 -0.08 2.93
CA LEU A 74 -1.21 -0.10 1.83
C LEU A 74 0.16 -0.60 2.26
N TRP A 75 0.58 -0.26 3.48
CA TRP A 75 1.81 -0.80 4.04
C TRP A 75 1.68 -2.29 4.36
N GLY A 76 0.53 -2.73 4.87
CA GLY A 76 0.22 -4.14 5.10
C GLY A 76 0.24 -4.97 3.81
N GLU A 77 -0.27 -4.42 2.71
CA GLU A 77 -0.18 -5.04 1.38
C GLU A 77 1.28 -5.25 0.96
N ASP A 78 2.12 -4.21 1.03
CA ASP A 78 3.54 -4.31 0.68
C ASP A 78 4.29 -5.34 1.56
N LEU A 79 3.97 -5.39 2.86
CA LEU A 79 4.55 -6.35 3.81
C LEU A 79 4.16 -7.79 3.44
N MET A 80 2.87 -8.04 3.19
CA MET A 80 2.37 -9.38 2.81
C MET A 80 2.92 -9.84 1.47
N ASP A 81 3.05 -8.92 0.51
CA ASP A 81 3.69 -9.21 -0.78
C ASP A 81 5.14 -9.68 -0.61
N VAL A 82 5.92 -8.99 0.24
CA VAL A 82 7.32 -9.37 0.49
C VAL A 82 7.40 -10.74 1.17
N ILE A 83 6.56 -11.00 2.18
CA ILE A 83 6.51 -12.29 2.86
C ILE A 83 6.17 -13.40 1.87
N SER A 84 5.15 -13.21 1.05
CA SER A 84 4.69 -14.20 0.07
C SER A 84 5.75 -14.46 -1.01
N ALA A 85 6.40 -13.41 -1.52
CA ALA A 85 7.46 -13.55 -2.52
C ALA A 85 8.67 -14.33 -1.99
N ARG A 86 9.06 -14.11 -0.73
CA ARG A 86 10.16 -14.85 -0.10
C ARG A 86 9.78 -16.31 0.18
N ALA A 87 8.54 -16.57 0.59
CA ALA A 87 8.04 -17.94 0.76
C ALA A 87 8.07 -18.70 -0.57
N LEU A 88 7.54 -18.10 -1.64
CA LEU A 88 7.55 -18.68 -2.99
C LEU A 88 8.99 -18.95 -3.48
N THR A 89 9.91 -18.01 -3.27
CA THR A 89 11.32 -18.19 -3.67
C THR A 89 11.95 -19.39 -2.96
N ARG A 90 11.63 -19.58 -1.68
CA ARG A 90 12.08 -20.74 -0.91
C ARG A 90 11.50 -22.04 -1.45
N GLU A 91 10.19 -22.09 -1.71
CA GLU A 91 9.52 -23.26 -2.29
C GLU A 91 10.12 -23.65 -3.65
N LEU A 92 10.40 -22.67 -4.52
CA LEU A 92 11.05 -22.90 -5.80
C LEU A 92 12.48 -23.42 -5.64
N SER A 93 13.23 -22.90 -4.67
CA SER A 93 14.56 -23.39 -4.35
C SER A 93 14.52 -24.84 -3.84
N ASP A 94 13.59 -25.15 -2.93
CA ASP A 94 13.39 -26.49 -2.38
C ASP A 94 12.98 -27.47 -3.50
N LEU A 95 12.12 -27.05 -4.44
CA LEU A 95 11.72 -27.85 -5.60
C LEU A 95 12.88 -28.09 -6.58
N ALA A 96 13.69 -27.06 -6.85
CA ALA A 96 14.88 -27.19 -7.69
C ALA A 96 15.90 -28.16 -7.07
N GLU A 97 16.07 -28.12 -5.74
CA GLU A 97 16.93 -29.05 -5.02
C GLU A 97 16.38 -30.48 -5.07
N GLN A 98 15.07 -30.68 -4.88
CA GLN A 98 14.42 -31.98 -5.02
C GLN A 98 14.61 -32.55 -6.44
N HIS A 99 14.40 -31.74 -7.48
CA HIS A 99 14.62 -32.15 -8.87
C HIS A 99 16.09 -32.49 -9.16
N ARG A 100 17.04 -31.77 -8.55
CA ARG A 100 18.48 -32.09 -8.65
C ARG A 100 18.82 -33.43 -7.99
N LEU A 101 18.22 -33.72 -6.82
CA LEU A 101 18.50 -34.93 -6.04
C LEU A 101 17.79 -36.17 -6.58
N GLN A 102 16.55 -36.03 -7.04
CA GLN A 102 15.71 -37.15 -7.50
C GLN A 102 15.76 -37.34 -9.03
N GLY A 103 16.38 -36.40 -9.76
CA GLY A 103 16.33 -36.35 -11.22
C GLY A 103 14.96 -35.89 -11.73
N PRO A 104 14.79 -35.71 -13.05
CA PRO A 104 13.50 -35.38 -13.62
C PRO A 104 12.52 -36.53 -13.37
N THR A 105 11.47 -36.26 -12.59
CA THR A 105 10.33 -37.15 -12.39
C THR A 105 9.55 -37.27 -13.69
N ARG A 106 10.06 -38.07 -14.64
CA ARG A 106 9.33 -38.41 -15.86
C ARG A 106 8.18 -39.33 -15.48
N VAL A 107 7.00 -38.76 -15.34
CA VAL A 107 5.75 -39.50 -15.51
C VAL A 107 5.05 -38.96 -16.75
N PHE A 108 5.66 -39.14 -17.90
CA PHE A 108 4.94 -39.15 -19.17
C PHE A 108 4.76 -40.61 -19.57
N LYS A 109 3.70 -41.23 -19.07
CA LYS A 109 3.09 -42.35 -19.80
C LYS A 109 2.21 -41.71 -20.86
N LEU A 110 2.72 -41.59 -22.08
CA LEU A 110 1.86 -41.56 -23.26
C LEU A 110 1.57 -43.04 -23.57
N ASP A 111 0.36 -43.48 -23.27
CA ASP A 111 -0.23 -44.65 -23.92
C ASP A 111 -0.56 -44.31 -25.38
#